data_AF-A0A5C4VHJ2-F1
#
_entry.id   AF-A0A5C4VHJ2-F1
#
_cell.length_a   1.000
_cell.length_b   1.000
_cell.length_c   1.000
_cell.angle_alpha   90.00
_cell.angle_beta   90.00
_cell.angle_gamma   90.00
#
_symmetry.space_group_name_H-M   'P 1'
#
loop_
_entity.id
_entity.type
_entity.pdbx_description
1 polymer ?
#
loop_
_entity_poly.entity_id
_entity_poly.type
_entity_poly.pdbx_seq_one_letter_code
_entity_poly.pdbx_strand_id
1 'polypeptide(L)'
;MTLLKDVRGPWRIIQQGGTVLDVNVFNQDKGGFIEGTIKHGNNTVNIEDARVTQTQITFRAPWSPNSKGRYTGHFDIQGHIQGITFDELNTGVQATWTTPGTPFGDVDF
;
A
#
# COMPACT_ATOMS: atom_id res chain seq x y z
N MET A 1 10.38 22.16 4.95
CA MET A 1 10.06 20.86 5.55
C MET A 1 9.52 19.96 4.45
N THR A 2 9.80 18.67 4.52
CA THR A 2 9.41 17.67 3.53
C THR A 2 8.10 17.05 4.00
N LEU A 3 6.96 17.48 3.44
CA LEU A 3 5.64 16.92 3.75
C LEU A 3 5.53 15.48 3.25
N LEU A 4 5.07 14.58 4.12
CA LEU A 4 4.69 13.21 3.75
C LEU A 4 3.18 13.16 3.54
N LYS A 5 2.74 12.30 2.61
CA LYS A 5 1.32 11.97 2.47
C LYS A 5 0.85 11.21 3.71
N ASP A 6 -0.28 11.61 4.27
CA ASP A 6 -0.94 10.87 5.36
C ASP A 6 -1.71 9.70 4.79
N VAL A 7 -1.21 8.48 5.01
CA VAL A 7 -1.85 7.27 4.49
C VAL A 7 -2.72 6.52 5.48
N ARG A 8 -2.96 7.11 6.66
CA ARG A 8 -3.77 6.52 7.73
C ARG A 8 -5.23 6.38 7.33
N GLY A 9 -5.90 5.42 7.96
CA GLY A 9 -7.30 5.09 7.74
C GLY A 9 -7.52 4.03 6.66
N PRO A 10 -8.81 3.76 6.35
CA PRO A 10 -9.19 2.74 5.38
C PRO A 10 -9.15 3.27 3.94
N TRP A 11 -8.60 2.47 3.04
CA TRP A 11 -8.59 2.73 1.60
C TRP A 11 -8.50 1.42 0.81
N ARG A 12 -8.56 1.50 -0.52
CA ARG A 12 -8.65 0.32 -1.39
C ARG A 12 -7.60 0.30 -2.49
N ILE A 13 -7.11 -0.91 -2.77
CA ILE A 13 -6.33 -1.23 -3.96
C ILE A 13 -7.22 -2.01 -4.92
N ILE A 14 -7.21 -1.63 -6.20
CA ILE A 14 -7.81 -2.37 -7.30
C ILE A 14 -6.67 -2.90 -8.16
N GLN A 15 -6.42 -4.20 -8.11
CA GLN A 15 -5.42 -4.84 -8.97
C GLN A 15 -5.96 -5.09 -10.38
N GLN A 16 -5.04 -5.22 -11.33
CA GLN A 16 -5.33 -5.67 -12.68
C GLN A 16 -6.08 -7.01 -12.64
N GLY A 17 -7.23 -7.07 -13.32
CA GLY A 17 -8.15 -8.23 -13.25
C GLY A 17 -9.30 -8.06 -12.26
N GLY A 18 -9.38 -6.93 -11.53
CA GLY A 18 -10.54 -6.55 -10.72
C GLY A 18 -10.49 -7.01 -9.27
N THR A 19 -9.41 -7.66 -8.84
CA THR A 19 -9.20 -8.00 -7.43
C THR A 19 -9.14 -6.74 -6.58
N VAL A 20 -9.95 -6.70 -5.52
CA VAL A 20 -10.00 -5.59 -4.57
C VAL A 20 -9.35 -6.01 -3.25
N LEU A 21 -8.46 -5.17 -2.75
CA LEU A 21 -7.85 -5.31 -1.43
C LEU A 21 -8.24 -4.11 -0.57
N ASP A 22 -8.71 -4.38 0.64
CA ASP A 22 -8.97 -3.32 1.62
C ASP A 22 -7.73 -3.14 2.50
N VAL A 23 -7.20 -1.92 2.55
CA VAL A 23 -6.05 -1.55 3.39
C VAL A 23 -6.54 -0.66 4.52
N ASN A 24 -6.01 -0.86 5.72
CA ASN A 24 -6.25 0.01 6.86
C ASN A 24 -4.94 0.30 7.58
N VAL A 25 -4.46 1.54 7.50
CA VAL A 25 -3.24 1.99 8.19
C VAL A 25 -3.65 2.66 9.49
N PHE A 26 -3.22 2.12 10.63
CA PHE A 26 -3.58 2.67 11.95
C PHE A 26 -2.46 3.51 12.57
N ASN A 27 -1.22 3.40 12.07
CA ASN A 27 -0.09 4.19 12.55
C ASN A 27 0.80 4.64 11.38
N GLN A 28 1.29 5.88 11.47
CA GLN A 28 2.30 6.45 10.58
C GLN A 28 3.18 7.40 11.40
N ASP A 29 4.49 7.14 11.44
CA ASP A 29 5.44 7.97 12.16
C ASP A 29 6.06 9.09 11.30
N LYS A 30 6.87 9.95 11.93
CA LYS A 30 7.55 11.06 11.25
C LYS A 30 8.63 10.63 10.26
N GLY A 31 9.13 9.40 10.36
CA GLY A 31 10.09 8.80 9.44
C GLY A 31 9.44 8.16 8.20
N GLY A 32 8.11 8.14 8.19
CA GLY A 32 7.28 7.53 7.17
C GLY A 32 7.05 6.03 7.38
N PHE A 33 7.46 5.43 8.49
CA PHE A 33 7.11 4.04 8.78
C PHE A 33 5.63 3.94 9.09
N ILE A 34 4.98 2.90 8.55
CA ILE A 34 3.55 2.68 8.74
C ILE A 34 3.27 1.29 9.29
N GLU A 35 2.18 1.19 10.03
CA GLU A 35 1.62 -0.08 10.50
C GLU A 35 0.15 -0.16 10.11
N GLY A 36 -0.27 -1.33 9.68
CA GLY A 36 -1.60 -1.51 9.12
C GLY A 36 -1.93 -2.96 8.81
N THR A 37 -3.11 -3.15 8.26
CA THR A 37 -3.57 -4.43 7.74
C THR A 37 -3.97 -4.30 6.28
N ILE A 38 -3.90 -5.42 5.57
CA ILE A 38 -4.45 -5.57 4.23
C ILE A 38 -5.29 -6.84 4.19
N LYS A 39 -6.45 -6.73 3.53
CA LYS A 39 -7.47 -7.77 3.47
C LYS A 39 -7.81 -8.13 2.04
N HIS A 40 -7.96 -9.43 1.78
CA HIS A 40 -8.48 -10.00 0.55
C HIS A 40 -9.50 -11.09 0.86
N GLY A 41 -10.77 -10.88 0.50
CA GLY A 41 -11.86 -11.79 0.87
C GLY A 41 -11.99 -11.93 2.39
N ASN A 42 -11.80 -13.14 2.92
CA ASN A 42 -11.81 -13.41 4.37
C ASN A 42 -10.40 -13.43 5.01
N ASN A 43 -9.35 -13.24 4.22
CA ASN A 43 -7.97 -13.25 4.71
C ASN A 43 -7.52 -11.82 5.05
N THR A 44 -7.00 -11.61 6.25
CA THR A 44 -6.45 -10.33 6.71
C THR A 44 -5.06 -10.58 7.26
N VAL A 45 -4.08 -9.79 6.80
CA VAL A 45 -2.68 -9.90 7.23
C VAL A 45 -2.16 -8.53 7.65
N ASN A 46 -1.18 -8.51 8.56
CA ASN A 46 -0.45 -7.30 8.88
C ASN A 46 0.49 -6.94 7.73
N ILE A 47 0.59 -5.67 7.39
CA ILE A 47 1.61 -5.22 6.43
C ILE A 47 2.98 -5.22 7.10
N GLU A 48 4.00 -5.65 6.37
CA GLU A 48 5.39 -5.71 6.81
C GLU A 48 6.25 -4.72 6.00
N ASP A 49 7.41 -4.32 6.55
CA ASP A 49 8.42 -3.50 5.84
C ASP A 49 7.79 -2.33 5.06
N ALA A 50 6.97 -1.57 5.79
CA ALA A 50 6.03 -0.63 5.22
C ALA A 50 6.48 0.82 5.47
N ARG A 51 6.49 1.61 4.41
CA ARG A 51 7.02 2.99 4.42
C ARG A 51 6.32 3.90 3.41
N VAL A 52 6.18 5.16 3.77
CA VAL A 52 5.75 6.28 2.94
C VAL A 52 6.91 7.25 2.78
N THR A 53 7.07 7.74 1.55
CA THR A 53 7.93 8.86 1.19
C THR A 53 7.06 9.96 0.59
N GLN A 54 7.67 11.04 0.10
CA GLN A 54 6.91 12.10 -0.57
C GLN A 54 6.18 11.62 -1.82
N THR A 55 6.74 10.64 -2.54
CA THR A 55 6.29 10.25 -3.87
C THR A 55 5.84 8.80 -3.96
N GLN A 56 5.99 8.02 -2.89
CA GLN A 56 5.81 6.58 -2.95
C GLN A 56 5.37 6.00 -1.60
N ILE A 57 4.54 4.96 -1.67
CA ILE A 57 4.25 4.01 -0.59
C ILE A 57 4.80 2.63 -0.97
N THR A 58 5.42 1.95 -0.01
CA THR A 58 5.86 0.55 -0.14
C THR A 58 5.42 -0.25 1.05
N PHE A 59 5.00 -1.49 0.85
CA PHE A 59 4.76 -2.44 1.94
C PHE A 59 4.78 -3.88 1.43
N ARG A 60 4.86 -4.83 2.34
CA ARG A 60 4.73 -6.28 2.08
C ARG A 60 3.45 -6.82 2.68
N ALA A 61 2.79 -7.72 1.97
CA ALA A 61 1.63 -8.45 2.47
C ALA A 61 1.97 -9.96 2.52
N PRO A 62 2.14 -10.55 3.71
CA PRO A 62 2.46 -11.96 3.88
C PRO A 62 1.20 -12.82 3.80
N TRP A 63 0.65 -12.99 2.59
CA TRP A 63 -0.61 -13.70 2.34
C TRP A 63 -0.61 -15.15 2.84
N SER A 64 0.54 -15.82 2.82
CA SER A 64 0.76 -17.14 3.41
C SER A 64 2.23 -17.30 3.83
N PRO A 65 2.62 -18.36 4.57
CA PRO A 65 4.01 -18.58 4.98
C PRO A 65 5.01 -18.56 3.81
N ASN A 66 4.58 -18.97 2.63
CA ASN A 66 5.40 -19.05 1.41
C ASN A 66 4.92 -18.08 0.31
N SER A 67 4.03 -17.12 0.59
CA SER A 67 3.57 -16.16 -0.40
C SER A 67 3.54 -14.76 0.19
N LYS A 68 4.37 -13.89 -0.35
CA LYS A 68 4.44 -12.48 0.02
C LYS A 68 4.32 -11.62 -1.23
N GLY A 69 3.42 -10.64 -1.19
CA GLY A 69 3.35 -9.61 -2.22
C GLY A 69 4.13 -8.37 -1.77
N ARG A 70 5.08 -7.89 -2.57
CA ARG A 70 5.67 -6.54 -2.40
C ARG A 70 4.88 -5.54 -3.21
N TYR A 71 4.25 -4.58 -2.54
CA TYR A 71 3.48 -3.51 -3.14
C TYR A 71 4.34 -2.25 -3.18
N THR A 72 4.46 -1.66 -4.36
CA THR A 72 5.10 -0.37 -4.58
C THR A 72 4.17 0.50 -5.38
N GLY A 73 3.77 1.64 -4.82
CA GLY A 73 2.87 2.58 -5.48
C GLY A 73 3.39 4.00 -5.40
N HIS A 74 3.16 4.77 -6.44
CA HIS A 74 3.55 6.17 -6.57
C HIS A 74 2.34 7.08 -6.49
N PHE A 75 2.49 8.19 -5.76
CA PHE A 75 1.46 9.23 -5.70
C PHE A 75 1.48 10.04 -6.99
N ASP A 76 0.31 10.23 -7.61
CA ASP A 76 0.17 11.20 -8.69
C ASP A 76 -0.11 12.62 -8.15
N ILE A 77 -0.18 13.61 -9.05
CA ILE A 77 -0.45 15.01 -8.68
C ILE A 77 -1.82 15.22 -8.03
N GLN A 78 -2.74 14.28 -8.24
CA GLN A 78 -4.08 14.31 -7.65
C GLN A 78 -4.09 13.61 -6.29
N GLY A 79 -3.06 12.83 -5.93
CA GLY A 79 -2.99 12.05 -4.70
C GLY A 79 -3.56 10.64 -4.83
N HIS A 80 -3.82 10.16 -6.06
CA HIS A 80 -4.07 8.75 -6.31
C HIS A 80 -2.78 7.95 -6.22
N ILE A 81 -2.89 6.64 -5.97
CA ILE A 81 -1.75 5.74 -6.08
C ILE A 81 -1.90 4.89 -7.32
N GLN A 82 -0.81 4.76 -8.06
CA GLN A 82 -0.64 3.74 -9.09
C GLN A 82 0.60 2.93 -8.77
N GLY A 83 0.53 1.62 -8.92
CA GLY A 83 1.63 0.78 -8.47
C GLY A 83 1.70 -0.57 -9.15
N ILE A 84 2.70 -1.31 -8.71
CA ILE A 84 2.97 -2.67 -9.08
C ILE A 84 3.05 -3.52 -7.81
N THR A 85 2.58 -4.76 -7.91
CA THR A 85 2.78 -5.81 -6.92
C THR A 85 3.65 -6.88 -7.55
N PHE A 86 4.70 -7.29 -6.86
CA PHE A 86 5.48 -8.49 -7.21
C PHE A 86 5.19 -9.61 -6.22
N ASP A 87 4.95 -10.81 -6.71
CA ASP A 87 5.04 -12.02 -5.89
C ASP A 87 6.52 -12.31 -5.61
N GLU A 88 6.92 -12.26 -4.33
CA GLU A 88 8.31 -12.50 -3.93
C GLU A 88 8.71 -13.98 -4.08
N LEU A 89 7.76 -14.91 -4.17
CA LEU A 89 8.04 -16.33 -4.45
C LEU A 89 8.19 -16.60 -5.96
N ASN A 90 7.33 -15.98 -6.77
CA ASN A 90 7.33 -16.11 -8.23
C ASN A 90 7.73 -14.78 -8.87
N THR A 91 9.05 -14.54 -8.94
CA THR A 91 9.64 -13.25 -9.33
C THR A 91 9.29 -12.74 -10.74
N GLY A 92 8.57 -13.53 -11.55
CA GLY A 92 8.02 -13.11 -12.85
C GLY A 92 6.55 -12.70 -12.84
N VAL A 93 5.83 -12.86 -11.72
CA VAL A 93 4.41 -12.53 -11.61
C VAL A 93 4.27 -11.13 -11.01
N GLN A 94 3.87 -10.19 -11.87
CA GLN A 94 3.55 -8.83 -11.50
C GLN A 94 2.09 -8.50 -11.81
N ALA A 95 1.49 -7.64 -10.98
CA ALA A 95 0.18 -7.05 -11.26
C ALA A 95 0.26 -5.54 -11.06
N THR A 96 -0.30 -4.76 -11.98
CA THR A 96 -0.50 -3.33 -11.75
C THR A 96 -1.70 -3.10 -10.85
N TRP A 97 -1.74 -1.98 -10.14
CA TRP A 97 -2.88 -1.64 -9.30
C TRP A 97 -3.07 -0.13 -9.13
N THR A 98 -4.28 0.29 -8.78
CA THR A 98 -4.65 1.69 -8.54
C THR A 98 -5.52 1.85 -7.31
N THR A 99 -5.68 3.09 -6.82
CA THR A 99 -6.71 3.45 -5.84
C THR A 99 -7.90 4.11 -6.55
N PRO A 100 -9.16 3.85 -6.14
CA PRO A 100 -10.35 4.44 -6.77
C PRO A 100 -10.60 5.92 -6.44
N GLY A 101 -9.67 6.59 -5.75
CA GLY A 101 -9.79 7.97 -5.32
C GLY A 101 -8.56 8.40 -4.52
N THR A 102 -8.53 9.66 -4.09
CA THR A 102 -7.45 10.26 -3.28
C THR A 102 -7.60 9.78 -1.85
N PRO A 103 -6.82 8.78 -1.40
CA PRO A 103 -7.09 8.18 -0.11
C PRO A 103 -6.54 9.04 1.04
N PHE A 104 -5.85 10.13 0.73
CA PHE A 104 -4.87 10.77 1.62
C PHE A 104 -4.93 12.29 1.62
N GLY A 105 -4.61 12.88 2.76
CA GLY A 105 -4.29 14.29 2.92
C GLY A 105 -2.78 14.52 3.06
N ASP A 106 -2.35 15.78 2.99
CA ASP A 106 -0.99 16.19 3.37
C ASP A 106 -0.94 16.53 4.87
N VAL A 107 0.11 16.10 5.58
CA VAL A 107 0.28 16.39 7.02
C VAL A 107 1.70 16.82 7.36
N ASP A 108 1.81 17.91 8.12
CA ASP A 108 3.04 18.33 8.78
C ASP A 108 3.15 17.64 10.15
N PHE A 109 4.30 17.04 10.44
CA PHE A 109 4.57 16.31 11.68
C PHE A 109 5.46 17.05 12.66
#